data_AF-A0A8X7P3D4-F1
#
_entry.id   AF-A0A8X7P3D4-F1
#
_cell.length_a   1.000
_cell.length_b   1.000
_cell.length_c   1.000
_cell.angle_alpha   90.00
_cell.angle_beta   90.00
_cell.angle_gamma   90.00
#
_symmetry.space_group_name_H-M   'P 1'
#
loop_
_entity.id
_entity.type
_entity.pdbx_description
1 polymer ?
#
loop_
_entity_poly.entity_id
_entity_poly.type
_entity_poly.pdbx_seq_one_letter_code
_entity_poly.pdbx_strand_id
1 'polypeptide(L)'
;MYKGYIVQKIYVEKNFVGNWESKDARDLFYSSHYDEVFAESVKHSCILPIVPGNKQIPNRKEHPGFVVQKLYNIAIEEAMEVPS
;
A
#
# COMPACT_ATOMS: atom_id res chain seq x y z
N MET A 1 1.09 -3.70 24.72
CA MET A 1 1.58 -2.80 23.66
C MET A 1 1.21 -3.42 22.32
N TYR A 2 0.09 -3.00 21.72
CA TYR A 2 -0.33 -3.56 20.43
C TYR A 2 0.53 -2.93 19.34
N LYS A 3 1.39 -3.73 18.70
CA LYS A 3 2.07 -3.33 17.47
C LYS A 3 1.05 -3.38 16.34
N GLY A 4 0.31 -2.28 16.15
CA GLY A 4 -0.57 -2.09 15.00
C GLY A 4 0.25 -1.58 13.82
N TYR A 5 0.14 -2.24 12.68
CA TYR A 5 0.67 -1.71 11.42
C TYR A 5 -0.38 -0.79 10.82
N ILE A 6 -0.06 0.49 10.67
CA ILE A 6 -0.89 1.40 9.89
C ILE A 6 -0.29 1.47 8.51
N VAL A 7 -1.06 0.98 7.54
CA VAL A 7 -0.81 1.24 6.13
C VAL A 7 -1.28 2.67 5.91
N GLN A 8 -0.35 3.62 6.06
CA GLN A 8 -0.64 4.99 5.67
C GLN A 8 -0.89 4.97 4.17
N LYS A 9 -2.11 5.32 3.76
CA LYS A 9 -2.42 5.55 2.35
C LYS A 9 -1.56 6.73 1.90
N ILE A 10 -0.43 6.43 1.27
CA ILE A 10 0.33 7.46 0.56
C ILE A 10 -0.51 7.80 -0.67
N TYR A 11 -1.26 8.91 -0.58
CA TYR A 11 -1.68 9.60 -1.78
C TYR A 11 -0.41 10.17 -2.39
N VAL A 12 0.15 9.42 -3.31
CA VAL A 12 1.20 9.93 -4.16
C VAL A 12 0.53 10.99 -5.04
N GLU A 13 0.76 12.27 -4.71
CA GLU A 13 0.52 13.32 -5.69
C GLU A 13 1.38 13.01 -6.91
N LYS A 14 0.83 13.22 -8.11
CA LYS A 14 1.47 12.91 -9.41
C LYS A 14 2.90 13.45 -9.56
N ASN A 15 3.28 14.39 -8.71
CA ASN A 15 4.58 15.05 -8.65
C ASN A 15 5.66 14.26 -7.89
N PHE A 16 5.30 13.30 -7.01
CA PHE A 16 6.24 12.57 -6.13
C PHE A 16 6.60 11.15 -6.59
N VAL A 17 5.86 10.57 -7.53
CA VAL A 17 6.23 9.32 -8.19
C VAL A 17 6.04 9.57 -9.67
N GLY A 18 7.14 9.71 -10.40
CA GLY A 18 7.12 10.06 -11.82
C GLY A 18 6.12 9.21 -12.61
N ASN A 19 5.26 9.87 -13.41
CA ASN A 19 4.32 9.30 -14.40
C ASN A 19 3.70 7.93 -14.06
N TRP A 20 3.39 7.64 -12.79
CA TRP A 20 2.85 6.34 -12.45
C TRP A 20 1.34 6.29 -12.69
N GLU A 21 0.91 5.29 -13.44
CA GLU A 21 -0.49 4.94 -13.64
C GLU A 21 -0.84 3.68 -12.84
N SER A 22 -1.83 3.82 -11.96
CA SER A 22 -2.44 2.72 -11.23
C SER A 22 -3.14 1.75 -12.17
N LYS A 23 -2.95 0.44 -11.95
CA LYS A 23 -3.60 -0.61 -12.75
C LYS A 23 -4.98 -0.98 -12.19
N ASP A 24 -5.16 -0.85 -10.89
CA ASP A 24 -6.42 -1.08 -10.17
C ASP A 24 -6.64 0.03 -9.13
N ALA A 25 -7.85 0.59 -9.04
CA ALA A 25 -8.19 1.60 -8.02
C ALA A 25 -8.01 1.12 -6.57
N ARG A 26 -7.81 -0.19 -6.36
CA ARG A 26 -7.46 -0.83 -5.09
C ARG A 26 -5.96 -0.84 -4.80
N ASP A 27 -5.12 -0.39 -5.72
CA ASP A 27 -3.66 -0.37 -5.55
C ASP A 27 -3.24 0.61 -4.46
N LEU A 28 -2.42 0.12 -3.54
CA LEU A 28 -1.69 0.90 -2.55
C LEU A 28 -0.19 0.69 -2.69
N PHE A 29 0.56 1.72 -2.30
CA PHE A 29 1.98 1.60 -2.00
C PHE A 29 2.16 1.24 -0.54
N TYR A 30 3.02 0.26 -0.26
CA TYR A 30 3.54 0.03 1.08
C TYR A 30 4.88 0.72 1.22
N SER A 31 5.15 1.43 2.31
CA SER A 31 6.45 2.05 2.55
C SER A 31 7.06 1.56 3.86
N SER A 32 8.36 1.78 4.03
CA SER A 32 9.05 1.60 5.31
C SER A 32 8.87 2.79 6.26
N HIS A 33 7.90 3.67 6.00
CA HIS A 33 7.57 4.78 6.90
C HIS A 33 6.83 4.25 8.13
N TYR A 34 7.31 4.64 9.30
CA TYR A 34 6.67 4.30 10.58
C TYR A 34 6.30 5.59 11.29
N ASP A 35 5.08 5.62 11.82
CA ASP A 35 4.58 6.75 12.57
C ASP A 35 3.85 6.24 13.84
N GLU A 36 3.92 7.04 14.90
CA GLU A 36 3.16 6.79 16.11
C GLU A 36 1.79 7.44 16.00
N VAL A 37 0.73 6.68 16.23
CA VAL A 37 -0.63 7.22 16.22
C VAL A 37 -1.37 6.92 17.50
N PHE A 38 -2.42 7.70 17.75
CA PHE A 38 -3.38 7.44 18.80
C PHE A 38 -4.20 6.18 18.51
N ALA A 39 -4.42 5.34 19.53
CA ALA A 39 -5.22 4.12 19.37
C ALA A 39 -6.66 4.44 18.93
N GLU A 40 -7.17 5.60 19.35
CA GLU A 40 -8.48 6.15 19.04
C GLU A 40 -8.63 6.52 17.55
N SER A 41 -7.53 6.72 16.82
CA SER A 41 -7.59 6.98 15.37
C SER A 41 -7.78 5.71 14.54
N VAL A 42 -7.62 4.53 15.13
CA VAL A 42 -7.83 3.24 14.45
C VAL A 42 -9.31 3.08 14.13
N LYS A 43 -9.63 2.89 12.84
CA LYS A 43 -11.01 2.74 12.37
C LYS A 43 -11.47 1.29 12.38
N HIS A 44 -10.73 0.41 11.72
CA HIS A 44 -10.99 -1.03 11.69
C HIS A 44 -9.74 -1.77 11.21
N SER A 45 -9.64 -3.07 11.51
CA SER A 45 -8.65 -3.95 10.91
C SER A 45 -9.02 -4.25 9.44
N CYS A 46 -8.02 -4.42 8.58
CA CYS A 46 -8.20 -4.89 7.21
C CYS A 46 -7.12 -5.92 6.84
N ILE A 47 -7.44 -6.76 5.86
CA ILE A 47 -6.47 -7.68 5.24
C ILE A 47 -5.94 -6.98 3.99
N LEU A 48 -4.62 -6.87 3.91
CA LEU A 48 -3.94 -6.25 2.77
C LEU A 48 -3.05 -7.28 2.08
N PRO A 49 -3.53 -7.93 1.00
CA PRO A 49 -2.70 -8.83 0.21
C PRO A 49 -1.55 -8.07 -0.47
N ILE A 50 -0.36 -8.64 -0.38
CA ILE A 50 0.83 -8.23 -1.12
C ILE A 50 0.94 -9.14 -2.34
N VAL A 51 0.78 -8.58 -3.54
CA VAL A 51 0.70 -9.30 -4.80
C VAL A 51 1.79 -8.79 -5.74
N PRO A 52 2.83 -9.60 -6.05
CA PRO A 52 3.85 -9.25 -7.03
C PRO A 52 3.24 -8.73 -8.34
N GLY A 53 3.85 -7.72 -8.96
CA GLY A 53 3.28 -7.02 -10.12
C GLY A 53 3.05 -7.89 -11.37
N ASN A 54 3.64 -9.09 -11.40
CA ASN A 54 3.45 -10.10 -12.45
C ASN A 54 2.41 -11.18 -12.11
N LYS A 55 1.81 -11.16 -10.91
CA LYS A 55 0.76 -12.11 -10.48
C LYS A 55 -0.63 -11.49 -10.64
N GLN A 56 -1.63 -12.34 -10.79
CA GLN A 56 -3.02 -11.91 -10.93
C GLN A 56 -3.53 -11.31 -9.63
N ILE A 57 -4.16 -10.14 -9.72
CA ILE A 57 -4.81 -9.49 -8.57
C ILE A 57 -6.03 -10.34 -8.15
N PRO A 58 -6.22 -10.60 -6.84
CA PRO A 58 -7.37 -11.35 -6.35
C PRO A 58 -8.70 -10.76 -6.82
N ASN A 59 -9.67 -11.66 -7.05
CA ASN A 59 -11.00 -11.29 -7.52
C ASN A 59 -11.65 -10.30 -6.55
N ARG A 60 -12.15 -9.17 -7.08
CA ARG A 60 -12.74 -8.11 -6.27
C ARG A 60 -13.98 -8.53 -5.47
N LYS A 61 -14.72 -9.54 -5.91
CA LYS A 61 -15.88 -10.07 -5.17
C LYS A 61 -15.46 -10.84 -3.93
N GLU A 62 -14.35 -11.56 -4.01
CA GLU A 62 -13.82 -12.37 -2.90
C GLU A 62 -12.91 -11.54 -1.98
N HIS A 63 -12.16 -10.61 -2.56
CA HIS A 63 -11.21 -9.72 -1.89
C HIS A 63 -11.46 -8.26 -2.29
N PRO A 64 -12.50 -7.62 -1.72
CA PRO A 64 -12.90 -6.26 -2.10
C PRO A 64 -11.94 -5.18 -1.57
N GLY A 65 -11.02 -5.55 -0.67
CA GLY A 65 -10.06 -4.65 -0.06
C GLY A 65 -8.94 -4.18 -1.00
N PHE A 66 -8.06 -3.36 -0.46
CA PHE A 66 -6.88 -2.87 -1.16
C PHE A 66 -5.88 -3.98 -1.47
N VAL A 67 -4.94 -3.73 -2.37
CA VAL A 67 -3.87 -4.64 -2.75
C VAL A 67 -2.56 -3.85 -2.85
N VAL A 68 -1.46 -4.45 -2.41
CA VAL A 68 -0.12 -3.85 -2.57
C VAL A 68 0.63 -4.60 -3.66
N GLN A 69 1.00 -3.90 -4.72
CA GLN A 69 1.90 -4.45 -5.75
C GLN A 69 3.28 -3.80 -5.75
N LYS A 70 3.45 -2.68 -5.03
CA LYS A 70 4.69 -1.91 -5.02
C LYS A 70 5.09 -1.46 -3.61
N LEU A 71 6.39 -1.41 -3.40
CA LEU A 71 7.02 -0.85 -2.21
C LEU A 71 7.53 0.55 -2.57
N TYR A 72 7.07 1.58 -1.86
CA TYR A 72 7.58 2.94 -1.98
C TYR A 72 8.72 3.14 -0.98
N ASN A 73 9.89 3.50 -1.49
CA ASN A 73 11.04 3.86 -0.70
C ASN A 73 11.13 5.38 -0.60
N ILE A 74 10.72 5.91 0.56
CA ILE A 74 10.72 7.35 0.82
C ILE A 74 12.13 7.98 0.76
N ALA A 75 13.19 7.22 1.03
CA ALA A 75 14.56 7.76 1.04
C ALA A 75 15.07 8.09 -0.37
N ILE A 76 14.52 7.44 -1.40
CA ILE A 76 14.87 7.65 -2.81
C ILE A 76 13.67 8.15 -3.63
N GLU A 77 12.52 8.39 -2.98
CA GLU A 77 11.25 8.80 -3.61
C GLU A 77 10.81 7.92 -4.80
N GLU A 78 11.12 6.62 -4.76
CA GLU A 78 10.82 5.69 -5.85
C GLU A 78 9.97 4.50 -5.39
N ALA A 79 9.14 3.99 -6.31
CA ALA A 79 8.35 2.79 -6.12
C ALA A 79 8.95 1.60 -6.88
N MET A 80 9.28 0.54 -6.15
CA MET A 80 9.79 -0.73 -6.68
C MET A 80 8.70 -1.81 -6.66
N GLU A 81 8.74 -2.72 -7.62
CA GLU A 81 7.83 -3.88 -7.65
C GLU A 81 8.08 -4.78 -6.44
N VAL A 82 7.01 -5.35 -5.90
CA VAL A 82 7.12 -6.41 -4.91
C VAL A 82 7.79 -7.64 -5.55
N PRO A 83 8.92 -8.14 -5.00
CA PRO A 83 9.57 -9.34 -5.51
C PRO A 83 8.68 -10.58 -5.35
N SER A 84 8.82 -11.52 -6.29
CA SER A 84 7.92 -12.68 -6.49
C SER A 84 8.07 -13.81 -5.49
#